data_AF-A0A9W7IS24-F1
#
_entry.id   AF-A0A9W7IS24-F1
#
_cell.length_a   1.000
_cell.length_b   1.000
_cell.length_c   1.000
_cell.angle_alpha   90.00
_cell.angle_beta   90.00
_cell.angle_gamma   90.00
#
_symmetry.space_group_name_H-M   'P 1'
#
loop_
_entity.id
_entity.type
_entity.pdbx_description
1 polymer ?
#
loop_
_entity_poly.entity_id
_entity_poly.type
_entity_poly.pdbx_seq_one_letter_code
_entity_poly.pdbx_strand_id
1 'polypeptide(L)'
;MGCFCTKHRVKYEDPAILAAQTCFKEAQVQALHELFTKLSTSLDDDSYISKEEFQLGLFRNRNEHSVLANRMFQLFDSNNDGFIEFGDFVRSLSIFHPDAPRSQKVAFAFQLYDIW
;
A
#
# COMPACT_ATOMS: atom_id res chain seq x y z
N MET A 1 23.30 26.20 -13.35
CA MET A 1 22.07 26.54 -12.61
C MET A 1 21.03 25.53 -13.03
N GLY A 2 20.83 24.39 -12.39
CA GLY A 2 20.95 24.09 -10.97
C GLY A 2 19.55 23.74 -10.48
N CYS A 3 19.12 22.50 -10.70
CA CYS A 3 18.27 21.75 -9.78
C CYS A 3 18.20 20.30 -10.27
N PHE A 4 19.09 19.45 -9.76
CA PHE A 4 18.85 18.02 -9.77
C PHE A 4 17.73 17.78 -8.77
N CYS A 5 16.51 17.55 -9.25
CA CYS A 5 15.47 16.97 -8.41
C CYS A 5 16.02 15.64 -7.90
N THR A 6 16.38 15.61 -6.62
CA THR A 6 16.74 14.39 -5.90
C THR A 6 15.51 13.49 -5.95
N LYS A 7 15.45 12.62 -6.96
CA LYS A 7 14.58 11.46 -6.99
C LYS A 7 14.80 10.76 -5.65
N HIS A 8 13.82 10.86 -4.75
CA HIS A 8 13.83 10.14 -3.49
C HIS A 8 13.94 8.66 -3.89
N ARG A 9 15.12 8.10 -3.72
CA ARG A 9 15.42 6.74 -4.14
C ARG A 9 14.50 5.83 -3.36
N VAL A 10 13.61 5.16 -4.08
CA VAL A 10 12.92 3.92 -3.73
C VAL A 10 13.64 3.25 -2.55
N LYS A 11 13.01 3.21 -1.37
CA LYS A 11 13.40 2.22 -0.36
C LYS A 11 12.93 0.88 -0.88
N TYR A 12 13.70 0.30 -1.79
CA TYR A 12 13.48 -1.06 -2.25
C TYR A 12 13.74 -1.95 -1.03
N GLU A 13 12.66 -2.37 -0.39
CA GLU A 13 12.73 -3.32 0.71
C GLU A 13 12.92 -4.71 0.13
N ASP A 14 13.94 -5.41 0.63
CA ASP A 14 14.25 -6.76 0.20
C ASP A 14 13.02 -7.67 0.45
N PRO A 15 12.54 -8.42 -0.58
CA PRO A 15 11.43 -9.35 -0.44
C PRO A 15 11.58 -10.33 0.72
N ALA A 16 12.81 -10.73 1.07
CA ALA A 16 13.09 -11.61 2.20
C ALA A 16 12.76 -10.95 3.55
N ILE A 17 13.02 -9.65 3.68
CA ILE A 17 12.69 -8.89 4.90
C ILE A 17 11.17 -8.79 5.06
N LEU A 18 10.46 -8.45 3.97
CA LEU A 18 9.00 -8.35 3.99
C LEU A 18 8.33 -9.71 4.21
N ALA A 19 8.86 -10.78 3.63
CA ALA A 19 8.37 -12.14 3.88
C ALA A 19 8.55 -12.54 5.34
N ALA A 20 9.67 -12.18 5.97
CA ALA A 20 9.91 -12.47 7.39
C ALA A 20 8.98 -11.69 8.34
N GLN A 21 8.49 -10.52 7.92
CA GLN A 21 7.59 -9.66 8.71
C GLN A 21 6.10 -9.96 8.49
N THR A 22 5.75 -10.75 7.47
CA THR A 22 4.37 -10.97 7.05
C THR A 22 4.04 -12.45 6.94
N CYS A 23 2.77 -12.78 6.66
CA CYS A 23 2.37 -14.16 6.36
C CYS A 23 2.69 -14.59 4.92
N PHE A 24 3.33 -13.75 4.12
CA PHE A 24 3.67 -14.04 2.73
C PHE A 24 5.03 -14.72 2.59
N LYS A 25 5.14 -15.61 1.61
CA LYS A 25 6.43 -16.16 1.15
C LYS A 25 7.10 -15.19 0.19
N GLU A 26 8.42 -15.29 0.02
CA GLU A 26 9.18 -14.43 -0.91
C GLU A 26 8.60 -14.40 -2.34
N ALA A 27 8.19 -15.55 -2.87
CA ALA A 27 7.55 -15.63 -4.18
C ALA A 27 6.21 -14.88 -4.24
N GLN A 28 5.44 -14.86 -3.14
CA GLN A 28 4.20 -14.08 -3.05
C GLN A 28 4.49 -12.59 -2.94
N VAL A 29 5.54 -12.21 -2.20
CA VAL A 29 6.00 -10.81 -2.13
C VAL A 29 6.43 -10.32 -3.51
N GLN A 30 7.11 -11.16 -4.31
CA GLN A 30 7.45 -10.81 -5.69
C GLN A 30 6.22 -10.63 -6.58
N ALA A 31 5.19 -11.49 -6.44
CA ALA A 31 3.92 -11.29 -7.15
C ALA A 31 3.19 -10.02 -6.71
N LEU A 32 3.28 -9.66 -5.41
CA LEU A 32 2.76 -8.39 -4.90
C LEU A 32 3.53 -7.19 -5.46
N HIS A 33 4.84 -7.32 -5.72
CA HIS A 33 5.64 -6.28 -6.36
C HIS A 33 5.16 -6.00 -7.79
N GLU A 34 4.85 -7.03 -8.57
CA GLU A 34 4.27 -6.84 -9.91
C GLU A 34 2.93 -6.11 -9.86
N LEU A 35 2.09 -6.44 -8.87
CA LEU A 35 0.81 -5.78 -8.66
C LEU A 35 1.00 -4.32 -8.23
N PHE A 36 1.94 -4.07 -7.32
CA PHE A 36 2.32 -2.74 -6.87
C PHE A 36 2.80 -1.88 -8.04
N THR A 37 3.76 -2.37 -8.84
CA THR A 37 4.25 -1.67 -10.03
C THR A 37 3.12 -1.32 -10.98
N LYS A 38 2.17 -2.23 -11.20
CA LYS A 38 1.03 -1.94 -12.08
C LYS A 38 0.13 -0.81 -11.56
N LEU A 39 -0.02 -0.69 -10.24
CA LEU A 39 -0.83 0.36 -9.61
C LEU A 39 -0.08 1.69 -9.56
N SER A 40 1.21 1.67 -9.20
CA SER A 40 2.10 2.84 -9.04
C SER A 40 2.59 3.45 -10.35
N THR A 41 2.12 2.95 -11.49
CA THR A 41 2.40 3.49 -12.83
C THR A 41 1.11 3.77 -13.58
N SER A 42 -0.02 3.82 -12.88
CA SER A 42 -1.34 3.90 -13.52
C SER A 42 -1.71 5.32 -13.89
N LEU A 43 -1.21 6.31 -13.15
CA LEU A 43 -1.31 7.73 -13.49
C LEU A 43 0.07 8.35 -13.70
N ASP A 44 0.97 8.15 -12.73
CA ASP A 44 2.32 8.70 -12.74
C ASP A 44 3.34 7.57 -12.48
N ASP A 45 4.51 7.61 -13.12
CA ASP A 45 5.57 6.61 -12.90
C ASP A 45 6.55 7.12 -11.84
N ASP A 46 6.10 7.17 -10.59
CA ASP A 46 6.88 7.68 -9.45
C ASP A 46 7.30 6.57 -8.45
N SER A 47 6.86 5.33 -8.67
CA SER A 47 7.10 4.16 -7.80
C SER A 47 6.44 4.24 -6.42
N TYR A 48 5.42 5.08 -6.27
CA TYR A 48 4.54 5.12 -5.11
C TYR A 48 3.09 4.91 -5.57
N ILE A 49 2.21 4.50 -4.67
CA ILE A 49 0.78 4.52 -4.97
C ILE A 49 0.18 5.77 -4.33
N SER A 50 -0.19 6.72 -5.17
CA SER A 50 -0.97 7.88 -4.76
C SER A 50 -2.41 7.51 -4.40
N LYS A 51 -3.12 8.40 -3.74
CA LYS A 51 -4.53 8.20 -3.37
C LYS A 51 -5.41 7.98 -4.60
N GLU A 52 -5.17 8.73 -5.66
CA GLU A 52 -5.91 8.67 -6.91
C GLU A 52 -5.69 7.33 -7.62
N GLU A 53 -4.45 6.83 -7.65
CA GLU A 53 -4.11 5.52 -8.21
C GLU A 53 -4.69 4.38 -7.39
N PHE A 54 -4.67 4.50 -6.06
CA PHE A 54 -5.32 3.53 -5.16
C PHE A 54 -6.83 3.45 -5.41
N GLN A 55 -7.51 4.59 -5.52
CA GLN A 55 -8.93 4.66 -5.85
C GLN A 55 -9.22 4.11 -7.25
N LEU A 56 -8.37 4.42 -8.23
CA LEU A 56 -8.47 3.88 -9.58
C LEU A 56 -8.32 2.35 -9.58
N GLY A 57 -7.37 1.80 -8.82
CA GLY A 57 -7.17 0.36 -8.68
C GLY A 57 -8.35 -0.37 -8.04
N LEU A 58 -8.93 0.21 -6.98
CA LEU A 58 -10.03 -0.40 -6.23
C LEU A 58 -11.39 -0.27 -6.92
N PHE A 59 -11.73 0.93 -7.41
CA PHE A 59 -13.08 1.25 -7.89
C PHE A 59 -13.17 1.38 -9.40
N ARG A 60 -12.03 1.33 -10.12
CA ARG A 60 -11.95 1.70 -11.55
C ARG A 60 -12.46 3.13 -11.82
N ASN A 61 -12.48 3.96 -10.78
CA ASN A 61 -12.92 5.35 -10.82
C ASN A 61 -12.06 6.18 -9.85
N ARG A 62 -11.25 7.09 -10.40
CA ARG A 62 -10.36 7.97 -9.62
C ARG A 62 -11.08 9.10 -8.88
N ASN A 63 -12.36 9.33 -9.18
CA ASN A 63 -13.17 10.40 -8.56
C ASN A 63 -14.19 9.81 -7.56
N GLU A 64 -14.05 8.54 -7.19
CA GLU A 64 -14.96 7.90 -6.26
C GLU A 64 -14.73 8.46 -4.85
N HIS A 65 -15.65 9.31 -4.38
CA HIS A 65 -15.62 9.88 -3.03
C HIS A 65 -16.13 8.88 -1.99
N SER A 66 -15.42 7.77 -1.85
CA SER A 66 -15.71 6.78 -0.82
C SER A 66 -14.95 7.10 0.47
N VAL A 67 -15.70 7.34 1.55
CA VAL A 67 -15.13 7.52 2.91
C VAL A 67 -14.31 6.30 3.31
N LEU A 68 -14.80 5.10 2.96
CA LEU A 68 -14.09 3.85 3.22
C LEU A 68 -12.79 3.75 2.42
N ALA A 69 -12.76 4.20 1.16
CA ALA A 69 -11.54 4.22 0.36
C ALA A 69 -10.48 5.14 0.97
N ASN A 70 -10.90 6.33 1.41
CA ASN A 70 -10.01 7.30 2.05
C ASN A 70 -9.45 6.75 3.35
N ARG A 71 -10.29 6.17 4.21
CA ARG A 71 -9.83 5.50 5.42
C ARG A 71 -8.92 4.33 5.11
N MET A 72 -9.24 3.56 4.06
CA MET A 72 -8.43 2.42 3.71
C MET A 72 -7.03 2.86 3.26
N PHE A 73 -6.96 3.91 2.46
CA PHE A 73 -5.70 4.52 2.04
C PHE A 73 -4.87 4.97 3.26
N GLN A 74 -5.49 5.69 4.21
CA GLN A 74 -4.82 6.14 5.44
C GLN A 74 -4.26 5.01 6.28
N LEU A 75 -4.94 3.85 6.32
CA LEU A 75 -4.43 2.69 7.06
C LEU A 75 -3.32 1.95 6.32
N PHE A 76 -3.22 2.13 4.99
CA PHE A 76 -2.10 1.61 4.20
C PHE A 76 -0.89 2.53 4.29
N ASP A 77 -1.09 3.85 4.27
CA ASP A 77 -0.07 4.88 4.41
C ASP A 77 0.45 4.95 5.87
N SER A 78 1.44 4.11 6.19
CA SER A 78 1.87 3.91 7.57
C SER A 78 2.68 5.09 8.14
N ASN A 79 3.32 5.86 7.26
CA ASN A 79 4.12 7.03 7.61
C ASN A 79 3.34 8.36 7.50
N ASN A 80 2.11 8.33 6.97
CA ASN A 80 1.21 9.46 6.74
C ASN A 80 1.81 10.55 5.84
N ASP A 81 2.62 10.17 4.85
CA ASP A 81 3.21 11.10 3.88
C ASP A 81 2.32 11.34 2.65
N GLY A 82 1.19 10.64 2.55
CA GLY A 82 0.24 10.73 1.44
C GLY A 82 0.52 9.75 0.31
N PHE A 83 1.50 8.85 0.47
CA PHE A 83 1.89 7.85 -0.52
C PHE A 83 1.99 6.47 0.12
N ILE A 84 1.62 5.43 -0.62
CA ILE A 84 1.83 4.05 -0.18
C ILE A 84 3.13 3.54 -0.81
N GLU A 85 4.13 3.31 0.02
CA GLU A 85 5.37 2.62 -0.38
C GLU A 85 5.13 1.10 -0.56
N PHE A 86 6.05 0.42 -1.25
CA PHE A 86 5.92 -1.03 -1.44
C PHE A 86 5.86 -1.82 -0.12
N GLY A 87 6.68 -1.45 0.88
CA GLY A 87 6.67 -2.11 2.18
C GLY A 87 5.33 -1.93 2.90
N ASP A 88 4.75 -0.74 2.82
CA ASP A 88 3.44 -0.42 3.38
C ASP A 88 2.32 -1.22 2.74
N PHE A 89 2.36 -1.33 1.41
CA PHE A 89 1.43 -2.14 0.64
C PHE A 89 1.46 -3.62 1.08
N VAL A 90 2.65 -4.21 1.18
CA VAL A 90 2.81 -5.63 1.55
C VAL A 90 2.39 -5.88 3.01
N ARG A 91 2.84 -5.04 3.95
CA ARG A 91 2.47 -5.18 5.38
C ARG A 91 0.97 -5.01 5.58
N SER A 92 0.34 -4.03 4.92
CA SER A 92 -1.10 -3.80 5.02
C SER A 92 -1.91 -4.94 4.43
N LEU A 93 -1.49 -5.48 3.28
CA LEU A 93 -2.13 -6.65 2.68
C LEU A 93 -1.97 -7.92 3.52
N SER A 94 -0.91 -8.02 4.31
CA SER A 94 -0.67 -9.19 5.16
C SER A 94 -1.80 -9.42 6.18
N ILE A 95 -2.46 -8.36 6.64
CA ILE A 95 -3.61 -8.44 7.56
C ILE A 95 -4.76 -9.23 6.94
N PHE A 96 -4.93 -9.14 5.61
CA PHE A 96 -5.97 -9.86 4.89
C PHE A 96 -5.60 -11.32 4.57
N HIS A 97 -4.34 -11.73 4.77
CA HIS A 97 -3.89 -13.10 4.51
C HIS A 97 -4.71 -14.12 5.33
N PRO A 98 -5.09 -15.30 4.78
CA PRO A 98 -5.88 -16.29 5.50
C PRO A 98 -5.26 -16.73 6.84
N ASP A 99 -3.93 -16.85 6.87
CA ASP A 99 -3.17 -17.28 8.05
C ASP A 99 -2.89 -16.15 9.05
N ALA A 100 -3.26 -14.90 8.73
CA ALA A 100 -3.07 -13.78 9.65
C ALA A 100 -3.97 -13.91 10.90
N PRO A 101 -3.47 -13.56 12.10
CA PRO A 101 -4.24 -13.67 13.32
C PRO A 101 -5.58 -12.92 13.25
N ARG A 102 -6.66 -13.56 13.69
CA ARG A 102 -8.00 -12.95 13.69
C ARG A 102 -8.04 -11.65 14.49
N SER A 103 -7.25 -11.52 15.55
CA SER A 103 -7.14 -10.30 16.34
C SER A 103 -6.68 -9.09 15.52
N GLN A 104 -5.72 -9.28 14.61
CA GLN A 104 -5.25 -8.21 13.73
C GLN A 104 -6.34 -7.78 12.75
N LYS A 105 -7.07 -8.75 12.17
CA LYS A 105 -8.22 -8.47 11.28
C LYS A 105 -9.31 -7.68 11.99
N VAL A 106 -9.61 -8.04 13.24
CA VAL A 106 -10.62 -7.33 14.06
C VAL A 106 -10.16 -5.92 14.41
N ALA A 107 -8.90 -5.75 14.85
CA ALA A 107 -8.36 -4.43 15.17
C ALA A 107 -8.38 -3.51 13.94
N PHE A 108 -7.97 -4.02 12.79
CA PHE A 108 -7.99 -3.29 11.53
C PHE A 108 -9.41 -2.93 11.09
N ALA A 109 -10.37 -3.86 11.19
CA ALA A 109 -11.77 -3.56 10.90
C ALA A 109 -12.30 -2.46 11.83
N PHE A 110 -11.96 -2.51 13.12
CA PHE A 110 -12.33 -1.45 14.06
C PHE A 110 -11.75 -0.11 13.62
N GLN A 111 -10.45 -0.03 13.35
CA GLN A 111 -9.79 1.20 12.87
C GLN A 111 -10.40 1.75 11.57
N LEU A 112 -10.85 0.87 10.67
CA LEU A 112 -11.50 1.28 9.43
C LEU A 112 -12.86 1.93 9.66
N TYR A 113 -13.63 1.45 10.66
CA TYR A 113 -14.97 1.94 10.98
C TYR A 113 -15.00 3.04 12.05
N ASP A 114 -13.93 3.20 12.83
CA ASP A 114 -13.80 4.23 13.84
C ASP A 114 -13.53 5.58 13.17
N ILE A 115 -14.61 6.29 12.83
CA ILE A 115 -14.62 7.56 12.07
C ILE A 115 -14.64 8.81 12.97
N TRP A 116 -14.42 8.65 14.27
CA TRP A 116 -14.54 9.72 15.28
C TRP A 116 -13.20 10.13 15.88
#